data_AF-R1EVW5-F1
#
_entry.id   AF-R1EVW5-F1
#
_cell.length_a   1.000
_cell.length_b   1.000
_cell.length_c   1.000
_cell.angle_alpha   90.00
_cell.angle_beta   90.00
_cell.angle_gamma   90.00
#
_symmetry.space_group_name_H-M   'P 1'
#
loop_
_entity.id
_entity.type
_entity.pdbx_description
1 polymer ?
#
loop_
_entity_poly.entity_id
_entity_poly.type
_entity_poly.pdbx_seq_one_letter_code
_entity_poly.pdbx_strand_id
1 'polypeptide(L)'
;MDSYRVNRYNITEKKVYTNRLIQGGQRYQKLNLSTSGDLVLTAVGIKLSEPKLPIEDIPGKFECSDESLNNIWTTGARTIQRTEIKAGTTPEFYEISEQGLLYDLTFQAKPLKGGFGYTVLSDTLGNGIYVLVDVENLLIAAYAGSTELDGSPLAKAMLDSESVSLNAWHEVHTQVNVTDITVTINGATALDLSQTSSFYGSFRLGASFQHKALYQNVTLSSNGDEILKSSLTSKADLDYFLAGTNPLSVSVDGARRDRIAYSGDLEMAVRTAFATTYGIEYLNGTFNLLGSFQLTPGYFVPTVKIQQSPRTEPIDANVTGLIGYSFNLVSAMGEYYMLTGDAAFARRWGPAAREMLDWAHSQSSGPTGLFNVTDAAFGGDWDYYDPAQTGVAGWRRCAAP
;
A
#
# COMPACT_ATOMS: atom_id res chain seq x y z
N MET A 1 7.36 17.56 -7.68
CA MET A 1 7.35 17.53 -6.21
C MET A 1 6.10 16.78 -5.81
N ASP A 2 6.20 15.75 -4.97
CA ASP A 2 5.07 14.92 -4.52
C ASP A 2 3.92 15.80 -3.99
N SER A 3 2.82 15.85 -4.74
CA SER A 3 1.70 16.77 -4.52
C SER A 3 0.97 16.47 -3.21
N TYR A 4 0.89 15.19 -2.81
CA TYR A 4 0.31 14.72 -1.55
C TYR A 4 1.08 15.18 -0.30
N ARG A 5 2.26 15.80 -0.45
CA ARG A 5 3.00 16.42 0.66
C ARG A 5 2.61 17.87 0.94
N VAL A 6 1.84 18.52 0.05
CA VAL A 6 1.44 19.93 0.18
C VAL A 6 0.07 20.06 0.84
N ASN A 7 0.04 20.62 2.05
CA ASN A 7 -1.20 20.85 2.79
C ASN A 7 -1.54 22.35 2.79
N ARG A 8 -2.69 22.72 2.22
CA ARG A 8 -3.21 24.09 2.25
C ARG A 8 -4.37 24.16 3.25
N TYR A 9 -4.24 25.04 4.24
CA TYR A 9 -5.26 25.29 5.25
C TYR A 9 -5.88 26.67 5.04
N ASN A 10 -7.20 26.77 5.20
CA ASN A 10 -7.86 28.06 5.36
C ASN A 10 -7.82 28.43 6.85
N ILE A 11 -7.14 29.53 7.20
CA ILE A 11 -6.91 29.94 8.59
C ILE A 11 -7.88 31.07 8.94
N THR A 12 -9.03 30.71 9.50
CA THR A 12 -10.09 31.65 9.90
C THR A 12 -10.17 31.85 11.42
N GLU A 13 -9.49 31.02 12.21
CA GLU A 13 -9.56 31.01 13.66
C GLU A 13 -8.23 30.62 14.32
N LYS A 14 -8.02 31.04 15.57
CA LYS A 14 -6.80 30.74 16.33
C LYS A 14 -6.89 29.35 16.98
N LYS A 15 -6.43 28.32 16.27
CA LYS A 15 -6.34 26.95 16.78
C LYS A 15 -5.06 26.23 16.34
N VAL A 16 -4.83 25.04 16.92
CA VAL A 16 -3.80 24.11 16.46
C VAL A 16 -4.29 23.37 15.21
N TYR A 17 -3.50 23.41 14.14
CA TYR A 17 -3.74 22.64 12.92
C TYR A 17 -2.77 21.45 12.87
N THR A 18 -3.32 20.24 12.98
CA THR A 18 -2.56 18.98 12.88
C THR A 18 -2.91 18.30 11.56
N ASN A 19 -1.92 17.80 10.82
CA ASN A 19 -2.20 16.98 9.64
C ASN A 19 -2.80 15.62 10.06
N ARG A 20 -3.87 15.19 9.39
CA ARG A 20 -4.49 13.86 9.59
C ARG A 20 -3.52 12.73 9.22
N LEU A 21 -2.76 12.90 8.14
CA LEU A 21 -1.92 11.85 7.58
C LEU A 21 -0.46 11.97 8.02
N ILE A 22 0.16 10.82 8.33
CA ILE A 22 1.58 10.74 8.68
C ILE A 22 2.45 10.90 7.44
N GLN A 23 3.27 11.96 7.41
CA GLN A 23 4.27 12.19 6.37
C GLN A 23 5.58 11.46 6.72
N GLY A 24 5.79 10.29 6.11
CA GLY A 24 6.99 9.48 6.31
C GLY A 24 8.29 10.19 5.88
N GLY A 25 9.35 10.03 6.66
CA GLY A 25 10.68 10.59 6.38
C GLY A 25 10.74 12.13 6.31
N GLN A 26 9.92 12.84 7.09
CA GLN A 26 9.92 14.32 7.11
C GLN A 26 11.25 14.88 7.65
N ARG A 27 11.98 15.64 6.82
CA ARG A 27 13.26 16.28 7.18
C ARG A 27 13.15 17.77 7.50
N TYR A 28 12.24 18.47 6.84
CA TYR A 28 11.98 19.90 7.03
C TYR A 28 10.52 20.21 6.74
N GLN A 29 10.05 21.40 7.13
CA GLN A 29 8.72 21.90 6.77
C GLN A 29 8.88 23.29 6.13
N LYS A 30 8.31 23.50 4.94
CA LYS A 30 8.20 24.82 4.32
C LYS A 30 6.81 25.37 4.54
N LEU A 31 6.71 26.58 5.06
CA LEU A 31 5.46 27.32 5.20
C LEU A 31 5.42 28.44 4.15
N ASN A 32 4.28 28.65 3.51
CA ASN A 32 4.07 29.75 2.57
C ASN A 32 2.65 30.29 2.79
N LEU A 33 2.49 31.61 2.78
CA LEU A 33 1.17 32.23 2.71
C LEU A 33 0.61 32.07 1.29
N SER A 34 -0.65 31.65 1.17
CA SER A 34 -1.32 31.52 -0.14
C SER A 34 -2.04 32.81 -0.57
N THR A 35 -2.08 33.82 0.31
CA THR A 35 -2.71 35.13 0.12
C THR A 35 -1.88 36.20 0.83
N SER A 36 -1.99 37.46 0.42
CA SER A 36 -1.36 38.60 1.12
C SER A 36 -1.89 38.74 2.55
N GLY A 37 -1.01 39.12 3.48
CA GLY A 37 -1.32 39.31 4.90
C GLY A 37 -0.19 38.76 5.79
N ASP A 38 -0.41 38.79 7.11
CA ASP A 38 0.54 38.29 8.11
C ASP A 38 -0.07 37.12 8.91
N LEU A 39 0.76 36.15 9.30
CA LEU A 39 0.37 35.02 10.15
C LEU A 39 1.39 34.83 11.27
N VAL A 40 0.95 35.03 12.52
CA VAL A 40 1.79 34.81 13.71
C VAL A 40 1.56 33.40 14.24
N LEU A 41 2.60 32.57 14.18
CA LEU A 41 2.59 31.21 14.71
C LEU A 41 3.24 31.18 16.09
N THR A 42 2.52 30.69 17.10
CA THR A 42 3.05 30.56 18.47
C THR A 42 3.96 29.34 18.65
N ALA A 43 3.78 28.31 17.83
CA ALA A 43 4.61 27.11 17.78
C ALA A 43 4.49 26.43 16.40
N VAL A 44 5.57 25.78 15.98
CA VAL A 44 5.62 24.89 14.80
C VAL A 44 6.47 23.69 15.21
N GLY A 45 6.07 22.47 14.83
CA GLY A 45 6.80 21.27 15.20
C GLY A 45 6.27 20.01 14.54
N ILE A 46 7.06 18.94 14.60
CA ILE A 46 6.71 17.62 14.09
C ILE A 46 6.27 16.77 15.29
N LYS A 47 5.01 16.28 15.26
CA LYS A 47 4.55 15.25 16.19
C LYS A 47 4.94 13.88 15.62
N LEU A 48 5.79 13.14 16.32
CA LEU A 48 6.09 11.75 15.98
C LEU A 48 4.84 10.89 16.21
N SER A 49 4.60 9.90 15.34
CA SER A 49 3.51 8.93 15.50
C SER A 49 3.70 8.05 16.74
N GLU A 50 4.95 7.69 17.02
CA GLU A 50 5.37 6.99 18.24
C GLU A 50 6.63 7.66 18.82
N PRO A 51 6.76 7.76 20.15
CA PRO A 51 8.06 7.98 20.77
C PRO A 51 8.92 6.73 20.54
N LYS A 52 10.16 6.93 20.10
CA LYS A 52 11.16 5.86 19.97
C LYS A 52 12.33 6.19 20.90
N LEU A 53 12.96 5.17 21.47
CA LEU A 53 14.09 5.36 22.39
C LEU A 53 15.25 6.10 21.69
N PRO A 54 16.06 6.86 22.43
CA PRO A 54 17.41 7.24 22.01
C PRO A 54 18.23 5.99 21.62
N ILE A 55 19.26 6.11 20.77
CA ILE A 55 20.06 4.94 20.33
C ILE A 55 20.92 4.41 21.48
N GLU A 56 21.40 5.31 22.32
CA GLU A 56 22.10 5.04 23.56
C GLU A 56 21.28 4.18 24.56
N ASP A 57 19.95 4.15 24.42
CA ASP A 57 19.00 3.46 25.31
C ASP A 57 18.39 2.18 24.72
N ILE A 58 18.71 1.79 23.48
CA ILE A 58 18.27 0.50 22.93
C ILE A 58 19.07 -0.67 23.54
N PRO A 59 18.55 -1.91 23.52
CA PRO A 59 19.21 -3.05 24.16
C PRO A 59 20.61 -3.37 23.60
N GLY A 60 20.77 -3.29 22.28
CA GLY A 60 22.01 -3.60 21.58
C GLY A 60 22.95 -2.40 21.45
N LYS A 61 24.24 -2.61 21.74
CA LYS A 61 25.27 -1.56 21.73
C LYS A 61 26.51 -2.02 20.98
N PHE A 62 27.13 -1.09 20.27
CA PHE A 62 28.40 -1.26 19.58
C PHE A 62 29.16 0.07 19.64
N GLU A 63 30.44 -0.01 19.95
CA GLU A 63 31.37 1.12 19.95
C GLU A 63 32.77 0.58 19.66
N CYS A 64 33.51 1.27 18.79
CA CYS A 64 34.89 0.96 18.48
C CYS A 64 35.69 2.25 18.19
N SER A 65 36.99 2.12 17.91
CA SER A 65 37.86 3.26 17.59
C SER A 65 37.63 3.89 16.22
N ASP A 66 36.80 3.28 15.36
CA ASP A 66 36.44 3.82 14.04
C ASP A 66 35.07 4.51 14.09
N GLU A 67 35.08 5.84 13.98
CA GLU A 67 33.87 6.67 14.00
C GLU A 67 32.92 6.32 12.84
N SER A 68 33.44 5.88 11.69
CA SER A 68 32.63 5.48 10.54
C SER A 68 31.83 4.22 10.85
N LEU A 69 32.44 3.23 11.50
CA LEU A 69 31.74 2.01 11.93
C LEU A 69 30.70 2.31 13.02
N ASN A 70 31.01 3.20 13.96
CA ASN A 70 30.06 3.66 14.98
C ASN A 70 28.86 4.39 14.34
N ASN A 71 29.09 5.20 13.31
CA ASN A 71 28.06 5.90 12.55
C ASN A 71 27.21 4.94 11.69
N ILE A 72 27.83 3.91 11.08
CA ILE A 72 27.12 2.84 10.37
C ILE A 72 26.20 2.08 11.32
N TRP A 73 26.70 1.67 12.50
CA TRP A 73 25.90 1.01 13.52
C TRP A 73 24.71 1.87 13.97
N THR A 74 24.98 3.13 14.35
CA THR A 74 23.97 4.08 14.80
C THR A 74 22.88 4.29 13.74
N THR A 75 23.27 4.36 12.47
CA THR A 75 22.35 4.49 11.33
C THR A 75 21.53 3.21 11.12
N GLY A 76 22.14 2.03 11.18
CA GLY A 76 21.45 0.74 11.06
C GLY A 76 20.44 0.52 12.18
N ALA A 77 20.86 0.70 13.43
CA ALA A 77 20.01 0.62 14.61
C ALA A 77 18.84 1.60 14.56
N ARG A 78 19.08 2.85 14.13
CA ARG A 78 18.00 3.83 13.92
C ARG A 78 17.09 3.46 12.75
N THR A 79 17.59 2.74 11.74
CA THR A 79 16.78 2.29 10.59
C THR A 79 15.81 1.20 11.01
N ILE A 80 16.26 0.15 11.71
CA ILE A 80 15.39 -0.90 12.26
C ILE A 80 14.32 -0.30 13.18
N GLN A 81 14.71 0.56 14.12
CA GLN A 81 13.76 1.23 15.03
C GLN A 81 12.71 2.10 14.28
N ARG A 82 12.95 2.46 13.02
CA ARG A 82 12.04 3.25 12.18
C ARG A 82 11.20 2.38 11.23
N THR A 83 11.62 1.14 10.94
CA THR A 83 10.82 0.13 10.22
C THR A 83 9.95 -0.71 11.15
N GLU A 84 10.24 -0.75 12.44
CA GLU A 84 9.38 -1.32 13.49
C GLU A 84 8.15 -0.43 13.74
N ILE A 85 6.97 -0.89 13.30
CA ILE A 85 5.67 -0.23 13.46
C ILE A 85 4.82 -1.05 14.45
N LYS A 86 4.33 -0.43 15.53
CA LYS A 86 3.55 -1.13 16.55
C LYS A 86 2.10 -1.36 16.09
N ALA A 87 1.46 -2.43 16.55
CA ALA A 87 0.03 -2.67 16.30
C ALA A 87 -0.83 -1.42 16.62
N GLY A 88 -1.73 -1.08 15.70
CA GLY A 88 -2.71 0.00 15.89
C GLY A 88 -2.19 1.43 15.70
N THR A 89 -0.99 1.63 15.12
CA THR A 89 -0.37 2.97 15.02
C THR A 89 -0.23 3.51 13.60
N THR A 90 -0.51 2.70 12.55
CA THR A 90 -0.75 3.27 11.21
C THR A 90 -2.05 4.08 11.21
N PRO A 91 -2.07 5.25 10.55
CA PRO A 91 -3.27 6.06 10.44
C PRO A 91 -4.20 5.42 9.42
N GLU A 92 -5.51 5.61 9.60
CA GLU A 92 -6.51 5.11 8.66
C GLU A 92 -6.46 5.98 7.38
N PHE A 93 -5.90 5.42 6.30
CA PHE A 93 -5.53 6.19 5.10
C PHE A 93 -6.75 6.57 4.26
N TYR A 94 -7.70 5.64 4.14
CA TYR A 94 -8.99 5.79 3.46
C TYR A 94 -10.10 5.27 4.39
N GLU A 95 -11.35 5.44 3.96
CA GLU A 95 -12.44 4.51 4.30
C GLU A 95 -12.57 3.47 3.14
N ILE A 96 -13.27 2.32 3.31
CA ILE A 96 -13.88 1.43 2.24
C ILE A 96 -13.10 0.12 1.86
N SER A 97 -13.29 -0.59 0.69
CA SER A 97 -13.45 -2.07 0.34
C SER A 97 -12.39 -3.01 -0.39
N GLU A 98 -12.58 -4.25 -0.87
CA GLU A 98 -12.93 -4.59 -2.29
C GLU A 98 -12.31 -5.91 -2.89
N GLN A 99 -13.08 -6.56 -3.79
CA GLN A 99 -12.74 -7.10 -5.16
C GLN A 99 -14.01 -7.74 -5.80
N GLY A 100 -14.31 -7.77 -7.13
CA GLY A 100 -13.74 -7.13 -8.35
C GLY A 100 -14.36 -7.69 -9.68
N LEU A 101 -14.09 -7.05 -10.84
CA LEU A 101 -14.45 -7.37 -12.26
C LEU A 101 -15.90 -7.17 -12.83
N LEU A 102 -15.95 -6.84 -14.14
CA LEU A 102 -17.04 -6.28 -14.99
C LEU A 102 -18.29 -5.80 -14.25
N TYR A 103 -18.44 -4.48 -14.06
CA TYR A 103 -19.35 -3.98 -13.05
C TYR A 103 -20.11 -2.68 -13.35
N ASP A 104 -21.26 -2.59 -12.68
CA ASP A 104 -21.96 -1.37 -12.35
C ASP A 104 -21.51 -0.90 -10.95
N LEU A 105 -20.81 0.24 -10.89
CA LEU A 105 -20.38 0.87 -9.64
C LEU A 105 -21.34 2.02 -9.30
N THR A 106 -22.02 1.92 -8.16
CA THR A 106 -22.88 3.00 -7.64
C THR A 106 -22.38 3.45 -6.28
N PHE A 107 -22.30 4.75 -6.05
CA PHE A 107 -21.94 5.33 -4.75
C PHE A 107 -22.52 6.73 -4.58
N GLN A 108 -22.60 7.21 -3.34
CA GLN A 108 -22.95 8.60 -3.06
C GLN A 108 -21.69 9.38 -2.70
N ALA A 109 -21.48 10.52 -3.35
CA ALA A 109 -20.41 11.47 -3.06
C ALA A 109 -20.98 12.78 -2.52
N LYS A 110 -20.32 13.35 -1.51
CA LYS A 110 -20.59 14.70 -1.01
C LYS A 110 -19.35 15.56 -1.14
N PRO A 111 -19.26 16.40 -2.19
CA PRO A 111 -18.16 17.34 -2.38
C PRO A 111 -18.14 18.37 -1.24
N LEU A 112 -16.98 18.61 -0.65
CA LEU A 112 -16.76 19.60 0.41
C LEU A 112 -15.82 20.74 -0.02
N LYS A 113 -14.99 20.52 -1.04
CA LYS A 113 -14.10 21.50 -1.68
C LYS A 113 -13.64 20.99 -3.04
N GLY A 114 -13.65 21.83 -4.07
CA GLY A 114 -13.30 21.49 -5.45
C GLY A 114 -14.33 20.54 -6.07
N GLY A 115 -14.26 19.27 -5.67
CA GLY A 115 -15.10 18.22 -6.21
C GLY A 115 -14.75 16.86 -5.61
N PHE A 116 -14.83 15.81 -6.41
CA PHE A 116 -14.47 14.44 -6.03
C PHE A 116 -13.82 13.70 -7.19
N GLY A 117 -13.13 12.60 -6.86
CA GLY A 117 -12.54 11.70 -7.85
C GLY A 117 -12.85 10.24 -7.53
N TYR A 118 -12.61 9.37 -8.51
CA TYR A 118 -12.59 7.93 -8.36
C TYR A 118 -11.86 7.31 -9.55
N THR A 119 -11.45 6.05 -9.41
CA THR A 119 -10.82 5.28 -10.51
C THR A 119 -11.63 4.02 -10.75
N VAL A 120 -11.87 3.68 -12.02
CA VAL A 120 -12.37 2.38 -12.45
C VAL A 120 -11.31 1.66 -13.27
N LEU A 121 -11.45 0.34 -13.45
CA LEU A 121 -10.45 -0.50 -14.12
C LEU A 121 -9.04 -0.31 -13.54
N SER A 122 -8.94 -0.23 -12.21
CA SER A 122 -7.68 0.09 -11.54
C SER A 122 -6.85 -1.17 -11.26
N ASP A 123 -5.58 -1.16 -11.67
CA ASP A 123 -4.63 -2.21 -11.31
C ASP A 123 -4.06 -1.99 -9.91
N THR A 124 -3.17 -2.89 -9.47
CA THR A 124 -2.52 -2.80 -8.15
C THR A 124 -1.52 -1.66 -8.05
N LEU A 125 -0.93 -1.21 -9.17
CA LEU A 125 0.05 -0.12 -9.26
C LEU A 125 -0.60 1.27 -9.29
N GLY A 126 -1.92 1.34 -9.47
CA GLY A 126 -2.70 2.58 -9.51
C GLY A 126 -2.95 3.11 -10.93
N ASN A 127 -2.58 2.37 -11.98
CA ASN A 127 -3.07 2.67 -13.32
C ASN A 127 -4.56 2.34 -13.40
N GLY A 128 -5.28 2.97 -14.31
CA GLY A 128 -6.71 2.75 -14.54
C GLY A 128 -7.33 3.88 -15.35
N ILE A 129 -8.65 4.06 -15.20
CA ILE A 129 -9.37 5.22 -15.72
C ILE A 129 -9.84 6.06 -14.55
N TYR A 130 -9.15 7.17 -14.33
CA TYR A 130 -9.43 8.12 -13.27
C TYR A 130 -10.45 9.15 -13.74
N VAL A 131 -11.57 9.26 -13.04
CA VAL A 131 -12.65 10.22 -13.30
C VAL A 131 -12.58 11.32 -12.25
N LEU A 132 -12.37 12.55 -12.73
CA LEU A 132 -12.44 13.79 -11.98
C LEU A 132 -13.83 14.41 -12.19
N VAL A 133 -14.53 14.73 -11.09
CA VAL A 133 -15.71 15.59 -11.08
C VAL A 133 -15.38 16.86 -10.30
N ASP A 134 -15.05 17.92 -11.02
CA ASP A 134 -14.75 19.25 -10.49
C ASP A 134 -16.04 20.09 -10.46
N VAL A 135 -16.55 20.30 -9.26
CA VAL A 135 -17.84 20.94 -8.99
C VAL A 135 -17.69 22.47 -8.95
N GLU A 136 -16.52 22.98 -8.57
CA GLU A 136 -16.22 24.42 -8.60
C GLU A 136 -16.10 24.95 -10.04
N ASN A 137 -15.61 24.12 -10.98
CA ASN A 137 -15.50 24.48 -12.40
C ASN A 137 -16.59 23.85 -13.31
N LEU A 138 -17.57 23.14 -12.74
CA LEU A 138 -18.63 22.43 -13.47
C LEU A 138 -18.10 21.53 -14.60
N LEU A 139 -17.06 20.74 -14.30
CA LEU A 139 -16.33 19.92 -15.26
C LEU A 139 -16.30 18.46 -14.79
N ILE A 140 -16.61 17.53 -15.69
CA ILE A 140 -16.26 16.12 -15.53
C ILE A 140 -15.24 15.73 -16.60
N ALA A 141 -14.22 14.98 -16.23
CA ALA A 141 -13.16 14.54 -17.13
C ALA A 141 -12.60 13.17 -16.71
N ALA A 142 -12.30 12.33 -17.70
CA ALA A 142 -11.68 11.02 -17.51
C ALA A 142 -10.23 11.05 -18.04
N TYR A 143 -9.31 10.38 -17.34
CA TYR A 143 -7.87 10.35 -17.61
C TYR A 143 -7.36 8.91 -17.54
N ALA A 144 -6.34 8.58 -18.33
CA ALA A 144 -5.58 7.36 -18.14
C ALA A 144 -4.63 7.53 -16.95
N GLY A 145 -4.51 6.50 -16.12
CA GLY A 145 -3.65 6.51 -14.93
C GLY A 145 -4.41 6.76 -13.63
N SER A 146 -3.81 7.57 -12.76
CA SER A 146 -4.20 7.74 -11.36
C SER A 146 -4.70 9.15 -11.01
N THR A 147 -4.36 10.16 -11.83
CA THR A 147 -4.67 11.57 -11.59
C THR A 147 -4.76 12.37 -12.89
N GLU A 148 -5.45 13.52 -12.81
CA GLU A 148 -5.51 14.57 -13.84
C GLU A 148 -4.13 15.14 -14.25
N LEU A 149 -3.08 14.81 -13.50
CA LEU A 149 -1.69 15.22 -13.78
C LEU A 149 -0.94 14.24 -14.69
N ASP A 150 -1.46 13.04 -14.93
CA ASP A 150 -0.78 11.98 -15.69
C ASP A 150 -0.84 12.23 -17.21
N GLY A 151 -1.74 13.08 -17.70
CA GLY A 151 -1.81 13.46 -19.11
C GLY A 151 -3.04 14.28 -19.51
N SER A 152 -3.28 14.36 -20.82
CA SER A 152 -4.53 14.94 -21.36
C SER A 152 -5.73 14.05 -21.02
N PRO A 153 -6.93 14.64 -20.83
CA PRO A 153 -8.14 13.85 -20.61
C PRO A 153 -8.49 13.02 -21.86
N LEU A 154 -8.91 11.78 -21.63
CA LEU A 154 -9.48 10.86 -22.61
C LEU A 154 -10.83 11.39 -23.12
N ALA A 155 -11.64 11.92 -22.20
CA ALA A 155 -12.91 12.58 -22.47
C ALA A 155 -13.20 13.63 -21.40
N LYS A 156 -14.02 14.63 -21.73
CA LYS A 156 -14.52 15.63 -20.79
C LYS A 156 -15.85 16.24 -21.23
N ALA A 157 -16.66 16.65 -20.27
CA ALA A 157 -17.93 17.34 -20.49
C ALA A 157 -18.13 18.45 -19.44
N MET A 158 -18.93 19.46 -19.78
CA MET A 158 -19.42 20.44 -18.80
C MET A 158 -20.64 19.85 -18.08
N LEU A 159 -20.77 20.13 -16.79
CA LEU A 159 -21.88 19.72 -15.95
C LEU A 159 -22.91 20.85 -15.84
N ASP A 160 -24.19 20.50 -15.81
CA ASP A 160 -25.24 21.47 -15.51
C ASP A 160 -25.11 21.94 -14.05
N SER A 161 -25.27 23.24 -13.80
CA SER A 161 -25.14 23.83 -12.46
C SER A 161 -26.19 23.36 -11.45
N GLU A 162 -27.25 22.71 -11.92
CA GLU A 162 -28.28 22.07 -11.10
C GLU A 162 -27.99 20.58 -10.84
N SER A 163 -27.11 19.96 -11.62
CA SER A 163 -26.79 18.52 -11.52
C SER A 163 -25.85 18.19 -10.36
N VAL A 164 -25.01 19.14 -9.93
CA VAL A 164 -23.98 18.93 -8.91
C VAL A 164 -23.69 20.21 -8.12
N SER A 165 -23.38 20.08 -6.83
CA SER A 165 -23.13 21.21 -5.93
C SER A 165 -22.23 20.83 -4.74
N LEU A 166 -21.57 21.82 -4.13
CA LEU A 166 -20.83 21.60 -2.89
C LEU A 166 -21.79 21.41 -1.71
N ASN A 167 -21.44 20.52 -0.79
CA ASN A 167 -22.12 20.18 0.45
C ASN A 167 -23.47 19.44 0.32
N ALA A 168 -23.92 19.09 -0.89
CA ALA A 168 -25.00 18.13 -1.11
C ALA A 168 -24.46 16.71 -1.30
N TRP A 169 -25.33 15.70 -1.15
CA TRP A 169 -25.04 14.34 -1.58
C TRP A 169 -25.51 14.16 -3.03
N HIS A 170 -24.68 13.52 -3.84
CA HIS A 170 -24.99 13.18 -5.22
C HIS A 170 -24.75 11.70 -5.44
N GLU A 171 -25.71 11.03 -6.08
CA GLU A 171 -25.57 9.64 -6.50
C GLU A 171 -24.79 9.59 -7.80
N VAL A 172 -23.75 8.77 -7.84
CA VAL A 172 -22.88 8.54 -8.99
C VAL A 172 -23.01 7.08 -9.36
N HIS A 173 -23.44 6.81 -10.60
CA HIS A 173 -23.53 5.47 -11.13
C HIS A 173 -22.67 5.39 -12.40
N THR A 174 -21.73 4.46 -12.40
CA THR A 174 -20.75 4.25 -13.46
C THR A 174 -20.87 2.83 -14.00
N GLN A 175 -21.27 2.74 -15.25
CA GLN A 175 -21.31 1.48 -15.99
C GLN A 175 -19.99 1.30 -16.75
N VAL A 176 -19.34 0.13 -16.59
CA VAL A 176 -18.04 -0.16 -17.21
C VAL A 176 -18.13 -1.41 -18.09
N ASN A 177 -18.22 -1.19 -19.41
CA ASN A 177 -18.20 -2.24 -20.42
C ASN A 177 -16.84 -2.28 -21.13
N VAL A 178 -15.80 -2.71 -20.40
CA VAL A 178 -14.41 -2.88 -20.86
C VAL A 178 -13.78 -1.60 -21.42
N THR A 179 -14.05 -1.24 -22.68
CA THR A 179 -13.61 0.01 -23.30
C THR A 179 -14.56 1.16 -23.02
N ASP A 180 -15.85 0.88 -22.94
CA ASP A 180 -16.90 1.90 -22.89
C ASP A 180 -17.30 2.16 -21.44
N ILE A 181 -17.33 3.43 -21.06
CA ILE A 181 -17.59 3.88 -19.69
C ILE A 181 -18.62 5.01 -19.75
N THR A 182 -19.75 4.80 -19.11
CA THR A 182 -20.81 5.81 -18.98
C THR A 182 -20.97 6.19 -17.51
N VAL A 183 -20.83 7.48 -17.21
CA VAL A 183 -20.99 8.06 -15.88
C VAL A 183 -22.30 8.84 -15.84
N THR A 184 -23.15 8.53 -14.87
CA THR A 184 -24.36 9.28 -14.56
C THR A 184 -24.27 9.89 -13.16
N ILE A 185 -24.81 11.09 -13.01
CA ILE A 185 -24.89 11.83 -11.74
C ILE A 185 -26.36 12.17 -11.51
N ASN A 186 -26.92 11.71 -10.38
CA ASN A 186 -28.34 11.85 -10.03
C ASN A 186 -29.31 11.38 -11.14
N GLY A 187 -28.92 10.33 -11.87
CA GLY A 187 -29.70 9.75 -12.99
C GLY A 187 -29.53 10.44 -14.35
N ALA A 188 -28.81 11.55 -14.44
CA ALA A 188 -28.48 12.21 -15.71
C ALA A 188 -27.08 11.80 -16.20
N THR A 189 -26.91 11.52 -17.50
CA THR A 189 -25.59 11.22 -18.08
C THR A 189 -24.68 12.43 -17.98
N ALA A 190 -23.58 12.29 -17.25
CA ALA A 190 -22.59 13.34 -17.01
C ALA A 190 -21.39 13.21 -17.96
N LEU A 191 -20.94 11.98 -18.23
CA LEU A 191 -19.86 11.69 -19.18
C LEU A 191 -20.12 10.35 -19.86
N ASP A 192 -19.80 10.25 -21.13
CA ASP A 192 -19.82 9.00 -21.89
C ASP A 192 -18.53 8.94 -22.73
N LEU A 193 -17.81 7.83 -22.66
CA LEU A 193 -16.51 7.70 -23.33
C LEU A 193 -16.20 6.25 -23.75
N SER A 194 -15.32 6.12 -24.74
CA SER A 194 -14.65 4.87 -25.09
C SER A 194 -13.14 5.06 -24.97
N GLN A 195 -12.44 4.09 -24.38
CA GLN A 195 -11.00 4.16 -24.09
C GLN A 195 -10.32 2.80 -24.27
N THR A 196 -8.99 2.82 -24.43
CA THR A 196 -8.16 1.62 -24.63
C THR A 196 -6.90 1.62 -23.75
N SER A 197 -6.93 2.37 -22.65
CA SER A 197 -5.81 2.54 -21.70
C SER A 197 -5.84 1.57 -20.53
N SER A 198 -7.04 1.10 -20.13
CA SER A 198 -7.20 -0.02 -19.19
C SER A 198 -8.41 -0.87 -19.58
N PHE A 199 -8.41 -2.14 -19.18
CA PHE A 199 -9.43 -3.12 -19.60
C PHE A 199 -9.95 -4.00 -18.46
N TYR A 200 -9.30 -3.97 -17.29
CA TYR A 200 -9.63 -4.78 -16.12
C TYR A 200 -9.17 -4.07 -14.85
N GLY A 201 -9.74 -4.44 -13.70
CA GLY A 201 -9.24 -3.97 -12.40
C GLY A 201 -10.33 -3.76 -11.34
N SER A 202 -9.88 -3.23 -10.21
CA SER A 202 -10.70 -2.77 -9.08
C SER A 202 -11.37 -1.43 -9.38
N PHE A 203 -12.12 -0.88 -8.43
CA PHE A 203 -12.34 0.57 -8.35
C PHE A 203 -11.50 1.18 -7.21
N ARG A 204 -11.51 2.51 -7.10
CA ARG A 204 -10.92 3.28 -6.00
C ARG A 204 -11.72 4.54 -5.78
N LEU A 205 -11.96 4.93 -4.52
CA LEU A 205 -12.63 6.17 -4.16
C LEU A 205 -11.65 7.12 -3.46
N GLY A 206 -11.59 8.38 -3.88
CA GLY A 206 -10.67 9.35 -3.30
C GLY A 206 -10.76 10.73 -3.93
N ALA A 207 -10.65 11.77 -3.11
CA ALA A 207 -10.68 13.14 -3.61
C ALA A 207 -9.40 13.46 -4.41
N SER A 208 -9.59 14.14 -5.54
CA SER A 208 -8.55 14.68 -6.42
C SER A 208 -7.58 15.62 -5.72
N PHE A 209 -6.47 16.00 -6.37
CA PHE A 209 -5.51 16.90 -5.75
C PHE A 209 -6.17 18.24 -5.34
N GLN A 210 -5.91 18.69 -4.10
CA GLN A 210 -6.58 19.83 -3.45
C GLN A 210 -8.09 19.70 -3.22
N HIS A 211 -8.76 18.64 -3.66
CA HIS A 211 -10.21 18.46 -3.46
C HIS A 211 -10.49 17.83 -2.08
N LYS A 212 -11.76 17.81 -1.68
CA LYS A 212 -12.23 17.10 -0.48
C LYS A 212 -13.66 16.65 -0.71
N ALA A 213 -13.95 15.38 -0.45
CA ALA A 213 -15.28 14.80 -0.50
C ALA A 213 -15.50 13.80 0.64
N LEU A 214 -16.76 13.45 0.89
CA LEU A 214 -17.17 12.26 1.63
C LEU A 214 -17.79 11.26 0.65
N TYR A 215 -17.73 9.97 0.98
CA TYR A 215 -18.33 8.89 0.19
C TYR A 215 -19.20 8.04 1.12
N GLN A 216 -20.34 7.54 0.65
CA GLN A 216 -21.18 6.58 1.39
C GLN A 216 -21.95 5.67 0.41
N ASN A 217 -22.55 4.60 0.93
CA ASN A 217 -23.48 3.72 0.19
C ASN A 217 -22.90 3.21 -1.14
N VAL A 218 -21.78 2.48 -1.09
CA VAL A 218 -21.18 1.87 -2.29
C VAL A 218 -21.84 0.52 -2.55
N THR A 219 -22.26 0.31 -3.79
CA THR A 219 -22.58 -1.01 -4.34
C THR A 219 -21.79 -1.27 -5.61
N LEU A 220 -21.26 -2.49 -5.71
CA LEU A 220 -20.65 -3.04 -6.91
C LEU A 220 -21.48 -4.26 -7.34
N SER A 221 -21.98 -4.27 -8.57
CA SER A 221 -22.70 -5.41 -9.12
C SER A 221 -22.09 -5.86 -10.44
N SER A 222 -22.09 -7.16 -10.74
CA SER A 222 -21.59 -7.74 -11.99
C SER A 222 -22.61 -8.74 -12.54
N ASN A 223 -22.97 -8.62 -13.83
CA ASN A 223 -23.94 -9.51 -14.49
C ASN A 223 -25.30 -9.64 -13.77
N GLY A 224 -25.66 -8.68 -12.91
CA GLY A 224 -26.87 -8.68 -12.08
C GLY A 224 -26.66 -9.13 -10.62
N ASP A 225 -25.50 -9.72 -10.28
CA ASP A 225 -25.16 -10.16 -8.94
C ASP A 225 -24.45 -9.05 -8.14
N GLU A 226 -24.84 -8.82 -6.88
CA GLU A 226 -24.19 -7.87 -5.97
C GLU A 226 -22.86 -8.46 -5.44
N ILE A 227 -21.72 -7.94 -5.91
CA ILE A 227 -20.37 -8.31 -5.45
C ILE A 227 -20.07 -7.65 -4.10
N LEU A 228 -20.47 -6.39 -3.95
CA LEU A 228 -20.20 -5.57 -2.77
C LEU A 228 -21.40 -4.68 -2.47
N LYS A 229 -21.74 -4.59 -1.18
CA LYS A 229 -22.51 -3.50 -0.59
C LYS A 229 -21.82 -3.07 0.71
N SER A 230 -21.52 -1.78 0.83
CA SER A 230 -20.93 -1.19 2.04
C SER A 230 -21.53 0.19 2.30
N SER A 231 -21.82 0.51 3.56
CA SER A 231 -22.32 1.84 3.94
C SER A 231 -21.22 2.90 3.94
N LEU A 232 -19.96 2.48 4.10
CA LEU A 232 -18.77 3.31 4.33
C LEU A 232 -18.82 4.07 5.68
N THR A 233 -19.54 3.54 6.67
CA THR A 233 -19.78 4.23 7.95
C THR A 233 -19.28 3.47 9.18
N SER A 234 -18.62 2.32 8.99
CA SER A 234 -18.15 1.46 10.07
C SER A 234 -16.64 1.17 9.98
N LYS A 235 -16.05 0.78 11.11
CA LYS A 235 -14.63 0.36 11.14
C LYS A 235 -14.37 -0.90 10.30
N ALA A 236 -15.35 -1.81 10.24
CA ALA A 236 -15.28 -3.02 9.42
C ALA A 236 -15.22 -2.68 7.91
N ASP A 237 -15.82 -1.56 7.50
CA ASP A 237 -15.66 -1.07 6.12
C ASP A 237 -14.20 -0.67 5.85
N LEU A 238 -13.49 -0.01 6.79
CA LEU A 238 -12.07 0.40 6.63
C LEU A 238 -11.13 -0.79 6.42
N ASP A 239 -11.38 -1.87 7.16
CA ASP A 239 -10.51 -3.03 7.18
C ASP A 239 -10.55 -3.77 5.82
N TYR A 240 -11.56 -3.50 4.97
CA TYR A 240 -11.77 -4.16 3.68
C TYR A 240 -10.89 -3.59 2.52
N PHE A 241 -10.64 -2.27 2.38
CA PHE A 241 -9.59 -1.62 1.49
C PHE A 241 -8.21 -1.74 2.09
N LEU A 242 -8.08 -2.41 3.25
CA LEU A 242 -6.81 -2.45 3.97
C LEU A 242 -6.41 -1.00 4.32
N ALA A 243 -7.43 -0.20 4.63
CA ALA A 243 -7.37 1.24 4.87
C ALA A 243 -7.49 1.58 6.36
N GLY A 244 -7.89 0.60 7.18
CA GLY A 244 -7.81 0.60 8.63
C GLY A 244 -6.36 0.66 9.16
N THR A 245 -6.19 0.25 10.42
CA THR A 245 -4.88 0.25 11.09
C THR A 245 -4.22 -1.13 11.04
N ASN A 246 -2.94 -1.23 11.36
CA ASN A 246 -2.21 -2.50 11.33
C ASN A 246 -2.55 -3.39 12.54
N PRO A 247 -3.06 -4.62 12.37
CA PRO A 247 -3.47 -5.47 13.50
C PRO A 247 -2.30 -6.07 14.27
N LEU A 248 -1.07 -6.06 13.71
CA LEU A 248 0.14 -6.62 14.31
C LEU A 248 1.26 -5.57 14.39
N SER A 249 2.13 -5.70 15.39
CA SER A 249 3.44 -5.05 15.42
C SER A 249 4.32 -5.71 14.36
N VAL A 250 4.88 -4.97 13.42
CA VAL A 250 5.59 -5.50 12.24
C VAL A 250 6.80 -4.67 11.87
N SER A 251 7.82 -5.32 11.30
CA SER A 251 8.86 -4.67 10.49
C SER A 251 8.38 -4.50 9.04
N VAL A 252 8.73 -3.38 8.41
CA VAL A 252 8.46 -3.03 7.01
C VAL A 252 9.71 -2.72 6.19
N ASP A 253 9.56 -2.60 4.87
CA ASP A 253 10.57 -2.15 3.91
C ASP A 253 11.23 -0.80 4.28
N GLY A 254 10.44 0.18 4.72
CA GLY A 254 10.95 1.53 4.89
C GLY A 254 10.06 2.50 5.65
N ALA A 255 10.69 3.44 6.35
CA ALA A 255 10.02 4.47 7.14
C ALA A 255 9.50 5.68 6.34
N ARG A 256 9.61 5.67 5.01
CA ARG A 256 9.34 6.82 4.13
C ARG A 256 8.25 6.60 3.09
N ARG A 257 8.32 5.46 2.38
CA ARG A 257 7.46 5.07 1.26
C ARG A 257 6.86 3.69 1.61
N ASP A 258 5.72 3.37 1.02
CA ASP A 258 4.99 2.09 1.08
C ASP A 258 4.63 1.55 2.48
N ARG A 259 5.60 1.27 3.37
CA ARG A 259 5.40 0.67 4.71
C ARG A 259 4.68 -0.68 4.60
N ILE A 260 5.23 -1.55 3.77
CA ILE A 260 4.73 -2.87 3.46
C ILE A 260 5.66 -3.90 4.12
N ALA A 261 5.11 -5.01 4.63
CA ALA A 261 5.94 -6.12 5.08
C ALA A 261 6.46 -6.86 3.83
N TYR A 262 7.77 -6.95 3.67
CA TYR A 262 8.43 -7.72 2.62
C TYR A 262 9.31 -8.82 3.24
N SER A 263 9.33 -10.01 2.63
CA SER A 263 10.09 -11.15 3.20
C SER A 263 11.59 -11.11 2.91
N GLY A 264 12.03 -10.47 1.83
CA GLY A 264 13.46 -10.19 1.58
C GLY A 264 14.05 -9.28 2.66
N ASP A 265 13.36 -8.17 2.94
CA ASP A 265 13.70 -7.22 3.99
C ASP A 265 13.65 -7.86 5.38
N LEU A 266 12.67 -8.75 5.65
CA LEU A 266 12.58 -9.46 6.93
C LEU A 266 13.83 -10.29 7.22
N GLU A 267 14.41 -10.97 6.22
CA GLU A 267 15.64 -11.75 6.43
C GLU A 267 16.78 -10.88 6.96
N MET A 268 16.96 -9.67 6.41
CA MET A 268 17.97 -8.72 6.89
C MET A 268 17.57 -8.11 8.25
N ALA A 269 16.26 -7.94 8.49
CA ALA A 269 15.74 -7.39 9.72
C ALA A 269 15.89 -8.33 10.93
N VAL A 270 15.81 -9.66 10.77
CA VAL A 270 15.93 -10.63 11.87
C VAL A 270 17.23 -10.43 12.65
N ARG A 271 18.39 -10.71 12.02
CA ARG A 271 19.69 -10.55 12.70
C ARG A 271 19.93 -9.13 13.20
N THR A 272 19.54 -8.12 12.42
CA THR A 272 19.78 -6.71 12.79
C THR A 272 18.94 -6.29 13.99
N ALA A 273 17.68 -6.72 14.11
CA ALA A 273 16.83 -6.47 15.27
C ALA A 273 17.38 -7.18 16.53
N PHE A 274 17.79 -8.45 16.44
CA PHE A 274 18.44 -9.14 17.56
C PHE A 274 19.71 -8.42 18.06
N ALA A 275 20.48 -7.84 17.13
CA ALA A 275 21.70 -7.12 17.45
C ALA A 275 21.47 -5.69 17.99
N THR A 276 20.31 -5.07 17.72
CA THR A 276 20.07 -3.63 18.00
C THR A 276 18.86 -3.38 18.91
N THR A 277 17.64 -3.50 18.41
CA THR A 277 16.39 -3.14 19.10
C THR A 277 15.89 -4.23 20.05
N TYR A 278 16.34 -5.47 19.86
CA TYR A 278 15.72 -6.69 20.38
C TYR A 278 14.21 -6.75 20.09
N GLY A 279 13.82 -6.32 18.88
CA GLY A 279 12.44 -6.14 18.41
C GLY A 279 11.64 -7.42 18.15
N ILE A 280 11.69 -8.38 19.08
CA ILE A 280 11.04 -9.71 18.96
C ILE A 280 9.53 -9.62 18.68
N GLU A 281 8.84 -8.60 19.19
CA GLU A 281 7.41 -8.39 18.91
C GLU A 281 7.15 -8.11 17.41
N TYR A 282 8.00 -7.31 16.77
CA TYR A 282 7.88 -6.92 15.37
C TYR A 282 8.25 -8.07 14.44
N LEU A 283 9.29 -8.85 14.78
CA LEU A 283 9.65 -10.06 14.04
C LEU A 283 8.53 -11.09 14.08
N ASN A 284 7.99 -11.41 15.26
CA ASN A 284 6.89 -12.37 15.39
C ASN A 284 5.64 -11.93 14.64
N GLY A 285 5.28 -10.64 14.71
CA GLY A 285 4.14 -10.13 13.96
C GLY A 285 4.37 -10.17 12.45
N THR A 286 5.56 -9.86 11.94
CA THR A 286 5.85 -9.99 10.51
C THR A 286 5.85 -11.46 10.06
N PHE A 287 6.38 -12.41 10.86
CA PHE A 287 6.24 -13.84 10.56
C PHE A 287 4.79 -14.31 10.57
N ASN A 288 3.98 -13.87 11.54
CA ASN A 288 2.54 -14.15 11.60
C ASN A 288 1.81 -13.62 10.37
N LEU A 289 2.19 -12.45 9.87
CA LEU A 289 1.62 -11.86 8.67
C LEU A 289 2.09 -12.60 7.42
N LEU A 290 3.38 -12.51 7.06
CA LEU A 290 3.93 -13.07 5.81
C LEU A 290 3.77 -14.59 5.70
N GLY A 291 4.02 -15.33 6.79
CA GLY A 291 3.91 -16.79 6.80
C GLY A 291 2.48 -17.29 6.58
N SER A 292 1.46 -16.45 6.84
CA SER A 292 0.06 -16.81 6.56
C SER A 292 -0.35 -16.59 5.09
N PHE A 293 0.43 -15.82 4.31
CA PHE A 293 0.15 -15.57 2.89
C PHE A 293 0.89 -16.57 1.99
N GLN A 294 0.69 -17.86 2.30
CA GLN A 294 1.12 -18.97 1.46
C GLN A 294 0.12 -19.17 0.31
N LEU A 295 0.61 -19.57 -0.86
CA LEU A 295 -0.18 -19.90 -2.04
C LEU A 295 -0.42 -21.41 -2.11
N THR A 296 -1.47 -21.84 -2.81
CA THR A 296 -1.85 -23.26 -2.93
C THR A 296 -0.74 -24.21 -3.41
N PRO A 297 0.28 -23.81 -4.21
CA PRO A 297 1.41 -24.70 -4.54
C PRO A 297 2.48 -24.82 -3.43
N GLY A 298 2.45 -23.97 -2.39
CA GLY A 298 3.30 -24.09 -1.20
C GLY A 298 4.26 -22.92 -0.93
N TYR A 299 4.55 -22.06 -1.91
CA TYR A 299 5.39 -20.86 -1.72
C TYR A 299 4.58 -19.63 -1.27
N PHE A 300 5.26 -18.56 -0.88
CA PHE A 300 4.64 -17.35 -0.29
C PHE A 300 4.51 -16.18 -1.27
N VAL A 301 3.59 -15.25 -0.97
CA VAL A 301 3.65 -13.89 -1.54
C VAL A 301 4.95 -13.19 -1.09
N PRO A 302 5.48 -12.23 -1.85
CA PRO A 302 6.70 -11.55 -1.48
C PRO A 302 6.47 -10.36 -0.53
N THR A 303 5.23 -9.86 -0.48
CA THR A 303 4.84 -8.63 0.22
C THR A 303 3.41 -8.74 0.75
N VAL A 304 3.13 -8.15 1.91
CA VAL A 304 1.77 -8.01 2.48
C VAL A 304 1.59 -6.60 3.04
N LYS A 305 0.46 -5.93 2.72
CA LYS A 305 0.13 -4.64 3.33
C LYS A 305 -0.13 -4.84 4.81
N ILE A 306 0.48 -4.01 5.66
CA ILE A 306 0.46 -4.21 7.11
C ILE A 306 -0.90 -4.00 7.78
N GLN A 307 -1.89 -3.48 7.04
CA GLN A 307 -3.30 -3.40 7.43
C GLN A 307 -4.05 -4.74 7.26
N GLN A 308 -3.47 -5.71 6.55
CA GLN A 308 -4.06 -7.04 6.40
C GLN A 308 -3.92 -7.83 7.71
N SER A 309 -4.97 -8.56 8.06
CA SER A 309 -4.88 -9.60 9.09
C SER A 309 -4.21 -10.87 8.52
N PRO A 310 -3.54 -11.68 9.36
CA PRO A 310 -3.10 -13.01 8.96
C PRO A 310 -4.25 -13.85 8.40
N ARG A 311 -3.98 -14.61 7.34
CA ARG A 311 -4.95 -15.53 6.75
C ARG A 311 -5.03 -16.82 7.58
N THR A 312 -6.19 -17.48 7.50
CA THR A 312 -6.38 -18.85 8.01
C THR A 312 -6.17 -19.90 6.93
N GLU A 313 -6.37 -19.54 5.66
CA GLU A 313 -6.29 -20.42 4.50
C GLU A 313 -5.30 -19.88 3.44
N PRO A 314 -4.66 -20.75 2.65
CA PRO A 314 -3.83 -20.35 1.52
C PRO A 314 -4.56 -19.44 0.52
N ILE A 315 -3.78 -18.80 -0.34
CA ILE A 315 -4.27 -18.03 -1.48
C ILE A 315 -4.37 -18.97 -2.68
N ASP A 316 -5.55 -19.07 -3.28
CA ASP A 316 -5.74 -19.81 -4.53
C ASP A 316 -5.17 -19.02 -5.72
N ALA A 317 -3.85 -19.10 -5.85
CA ALA A 317 -3.06 -18.52 -6.93
C ALA A 317 -1.82 -19.38 -7.15
N ASN A 318 -1.37 -19.47 -8.40
CA ASN A 318 -0.26 -20.32 -8.82
C ASN A 318 0.90 -19.53 -9.45
N VAL A 319 1.03 -18.24 -9.10
CA VAL A 319 2.12 -17.36 -9.56
C VAL A 319 2.48 -16.35 -8.47
N THR A 320 3.75 -15.96 -8.38
CA THR A 320 4.25 -14.93 -7.44
C THR A 320 5.34 -14.09 -8.09
N GLY A 321 5.23 -12.76 -8.09
CA GLY A 321 6.11 -11.88 -8.87
C GLY A 321 7.60 -11.90 -8.51
N LEU A 322 7.96 -12.42 -7.33
CA LEU A 322 9.32 -12.45 -6.79
C LEU A 322 9.54 -13.79 -6.07
N ILE A 323 9.76 -14.90 -6.78
CA ILE A 323 9.86 -16.22 -6.13
C ILE A 323 11.01 -16.30 -5.12
N GLY A 324 12.09 -15.54 -5.34
CA GLY A 324 13.21 -15.42 -4.41
C GLY A 324 12.75 -15.07 -2.98
N TYR A 325 11.81 -14.14 -2.87
CA TYR A 325 11.31 -13.65 -1.58
C TYR A 325 10.65 -14.75 -0.73
N SER A 326 10.15 -15.82 -1.35
CA SER A 326 9.68 -17.01 -0.65
C SER A 326 10.83 -17.80 0.01
N PHE A 327 12.01 -17.86 -0.61
CA PHE A 327 13.22 -18.45 -0.01
C PHE A 327 13.79 -17.57 1.11
N ASN A 328 13.77 -16.23 0.95
CA ASN A 328 14.18 -15.32 2.02
C ASN A 328 13.33 -15.49 3.28
N LEU A 329 12.01 -15.72 3.14
CA LEU A 329 11.13 -15.99 4.29
C LEU A 329 11.51 -17.27 5.04
N VAL A 330 11.78 -18.37 4.31
CA VAL A 330 12.22 -19.64 4.90
C VAL A 330 13.59 -19.50 5.58
N SER A 331 14.52 -18.74 4.97
CA SER A 331 15.81 -18.39 5.56
C SER A 331 15.63 -17.62 6.88
N ALA A 332 14.78 -16.58 6.87
CA ALA A 332 14.46 -15.76 8.04
C ALA A 332 13.82 -16.57 9.17
N MET A 333 12.89 -17.49 8.85
CA MET A 333 12.29 -18.42 9.81
C MET A 333 13.34 -19.34 10.46
N GLY A 334 14.27 -19.87 9.65
CA GLY A 334 15.39 -20.68 10.12
C GLY A 334 16.33 -19.90 11.05
N GLU A 335 16.73 -18.69 10.65
CA GLU A 335 17.58 -17.82 11.47
C GLU A 335 16.91 -17.42 12.79
N TYR A 336 15.63 -17.04 12.76
CA TYR A 336 14.86 -16.70 13.96
C TYR A 336 14.80 -17.89 14.94
N TYR A 337 14.55 -19.10 14.44
CA TYR A 337 14.59 -20.31 15.28
C TYR A 337 15.98 -20.57 15.86
N MET A 338 17.04 -20.41 15.07
CA MET A 338 18.43 -20.58 15.53
C MET A 338 18.84 -19.56 16.61
N LEU A 339 18.29 -18.33 16.55
CA LEU A 339 18.55 -17.27 17.54
C LEU A 339 17.70 -17.38 18.82
N THR A 340 16.55 -18.07 18.77
CA THR A 340 15.60 -18.16 19.91
C THR A 340 15.52 -19.53 20.58
N GLY A 341 15.75 -20.61 19.83
CA GLY A 341 15.37 -21.96 20.25
C GLY A 341 13.86 -22.19 20.37
N ASP A 342 13.01 -21.31 19.79
CA ASP A 342 11.56 -21.41 19.95
C ASP A 342 10.98 -22.60 19.15
N ALA A 343 10.86 -23.73 19.84
CA ALA A 343 10.28 -24.95 19.29
C ALA A 343 8.78 -24.83 18.95
N ALA A 344 8.05 -23.85 19.50
CA ALA A 344 6.66 -23.59 19.13
C ALA A 344 6.59 -22.85 17.78
N PHE A 345 7.46 -21.86 17.57
CA PHE A 345 7.66 -21.22 16.27
C PHE A 345 8.02 -22.24 15.19
N ALA A 346 9.00 -23.12 15.46
CA ALA A 346 9.41 -24.15 14.52
C ALA A 346 8.29 -25.16 14.19
N ARG A 347 7.50 -25.58 15.19
CA ARG A 347 6.33 -26.44 14.96
C ARG A 347 5.23 -25.76 14.13
N ARG A 348 5.06 -24.44 14.27
CA ARG A 348 4.05 -23.67 13.53
C ARG A 348 4.42 -23.49 12.06
N TRP A 349 5.64 -23.07 11.78
CA TRP A 349 6.05 -22.68 10.42
C TRP A 349 6.79 -23.77 9.63
N GLY A 350 7.31 -24.79 10.31
CA GLY A 350 7.98 -25.94 9.68
C GLY A 350 7.16 -26.62 8.58
N PRO A 351 5.85 -26.87 8.73
CA PRO A 351 5.02 -27.46 7.68
C PRO A 351 4.95 -26.60 6.41
N ALA A 352 4.70 -25.29 6.54
CA ALA A 352 4.61 -24.36 5.41
C ALA A 352 5.98 -24.16 4.73
N ALA A 353 7.05 -24.06 5.52
CA ALA A 353 8.43 -24.02 4.99
C ALA A 353 8.79 -25.30 4.23
N ARG A 354 8.34 -26.47 4.69
CA ARG A 354 8.51 -27.75 3.96
C ARG A 354 7.76 -27.73 2.64
N GLU A 355 6.50 -27.28 2.59
CA GLU A 355 5.72 -27.23 1.35
C GLU A 355 6.35 -26.30 0.30
N MET A 356 6.89 -25.15 0.73
CA MET A 356 7.67 -24.25 -0.12
C MET A 356 8.89 -24.96 -0.73
N LEU A 357 9.61 -25.76 0.06
CA LEU A 357 10.78 -26.52 -0.38
C LEU A 357 10.42 -27.75 -1.24
N ASP A 358 9.32 -28.43 -0.94
CA ASP A 358 8.78 -29.54 -1.74
C ASP A 358 8.36 -29.02 -3.14
N TRP A 359 7.73 -27.84 -3.20
CA TRP A 359 7.48 -27.14 -4.46
C TRP A 359 8.79 -26.82 -5.19
N ALA A 360 9.76 -26.19 -4.52
CA ALA A 360 11.03 -25.83 -5.16
C ALA A 360 11.79 -27.06 -5.68
N HIS A 361 11.71 -28.19 -4.97
CA HIS A 361 12.25 -29.47 -5.42
C HIS A 361 11.56 -29.98 -6.69
N SER A 362 10.22 -29.85 -6.80
CA SER A 362 9.50 -30.24 -8.03
C SER A 362 9.97 -29.48 -9.28
N GLN A 363 10.39 -28.22 -9.12
CA GLN A 363 10.97 -27.37 -10.18
C GLN A 363 12.42 -27.75 -10.55
N SER A 364 13.02 -28.72 -9.85
CA SER A 364 14.40 -29.19 -10.07
C SER A 364 14.47 -30.52 -10.85
N SER A 365 13.36 -30.93 -11.47
CA SER A 365 13.19 -32.23 -12.15
C SER A 365 13.82 -32.33 -13.56
N GLY A 366 14.49 -31.28 -14.04
CA GLY A 366 15.18 -31.25 -15.32
C GLY A 366 16.51 -32.03 -15.34
N PRO A 367 17.13 -32.23 -16.52
CA PRO A 367 18.36 -33.03 -16.67
C PRO A 367 19.60 -32.45 -15.98
N THR A 368 19.54 -31.20 -15.52
CA THR A 368 20.59 -30.55 -14.71
C THR A 368 20.46 -30.83 -13.21
N GLY A 369 19.28 -31.26 -12.72
CA GLY A 369 18.96 -31.34 -11.29
C GLY A 369 18.91 -29.98 -10.57
N LEU A 370 18.96 -28.87 -11.32
CA LEU A 370 18.97 -27.51 -10.79
C LEU A 370 17.56 -26.91 -10.80
N PHE A 371 17.27 -26.05 -9.82
CA PHE A 371 16.05 -25.25 -9.77
C PHE A 371 15.88 -24.45 -11.07
N ASN A 372 14.74 -24.63 -11.73
CA ASN A 372 14.45 -24.06 -13.04
C ASN A 372 13.01 -23.55 -13.08
N VAL A 373 12.83 -22.25 -13.29
CA VAL A 373 11.50 -21.64 -13.43
C VAL A 373 11.42 -20.97 -14.79
N THR A 374 10.64 -21.55 -15.70
CA THR A 374 10.56 -21.10 -17.10
C THR A 374 9.55 -19.97 -17.32
N ASP A 375 8.65 -19.72 -16.37
CA ASP A 375 7.68 -18.64 -16.42
C ASP A 375 8.28 -17.33 -15.87
N ALA A 376 8.33 -16.31 -16.72
CA ALA A 376 8.85 -14.98 -16.39
C ALA A 376 8.07 -14.28 -15.27
N ALA A 377 6.81 -14.66 -15.04
CA ALA A 377 6.00 -14.10 -13.97
C ALA A 377 6.50 -14.44 -12.55
N PHE A 378 7.44 -15.39 -12.42
CA PHE A 378 8.12 -15.70 -11.16
C PHE A 378 9.44 -14.95 -10.94
N GLY A 379 10.08 -14.51 -12.03
CA GLY A 379 11.50 -14.15 -12.10
C GLY A 379 11.80 -12.68 -11.86
N GLY A 380 10.97 -11.94 -11.13
CA GLY A 380 11.27 -10.54 -10.83
C GLY A 380 12.51 -10.38 -9.95
N ASP A 381 13.24 -9.28 -10.15
CA ASP A 381 14.32 -8.80 -9.30
C ASP A 381 14.15 -7.28 -9.07
N TRP A 382 14.88 -6.72 -8.11
CA TRP A 382 14.89 -5.29 -7.80
C TRP A 382 15.95 -4.50 -8.57
N ASP A 383 16.86 -5.16 -9.29
CA ASP A 383 17.63 -4.48 -10.33
C ASP A 383 16.71 -4.21 -11.54
N TYR A 384 16.29 -2.95 -11.67
CA TYR A 384 15.45 -2.46 -12.75
C TYR A 384 16.04 -2.70 -14.16
N TYR A 385 17.36 -2.92 -14.26
CA TYR A 385 18.04 -3.15 -15.53
C TYR A 385 18.15 -4.63 -15.91
N ASP A 386 17.92 -5.55 -14.97
CA ASP A 386 17.96 -6.99 -15.26
C ASP A 386 16.61 -7.48 -15.84
N PRO A 387 16.63 -8.33 -16.88
CA PRO A 387 15.43 -8.97 -17.40
C PRO A 387 14.90 -10.03 -16.42
N ALA A 388 13.62 -10.41 -16.55
CA ALA A 388 13.01 -11.45 -15.73
C ALA A 388 13.85 -12.75 -15.74
N GLN A 389 14.26 -13.18 -14.56
CA GLN A 389 15.13 -14.32 -14.32
C GLN A 389 14.40 -15.63 -14.59
N THR A 390 14.52 -16.11 -15.83
CA THR A 390 13.89 -17.35 -16.32
C THR A 390 14.92 -18.44 -16.63
N GLY A 391 14.46 -19.69 -16.59
CA GLY A 391 15.29 -20.86 -16.80
C GLY A 391 15.99 -21.30 -15.53
N VAL A 392 17.20 -21.85 -15.68
CA VAL A 392 18.07 -22.24 -14.56
C VAL A 392 18.66 -20.97 -13.93
N ALA A 393 17.90 -20.35 -13.03
CA ALA A 393 18.26 -19.09 -12.40
C ALA A 393 19.34 -19.29 -11.32
N GLY A 394 20.52 -18.71 -11.54
CA GLY A 394 21.53 -18.53 -10.50
C GLY A 394 21.14 -17.35 -9.60
N TRP A 395 20.69 -17.64 -8.39
CA TRP A 395 20.21 -16.65 -7.41
C TRP A 395 21.29 -15.59 -7.12
N ARG A 396 21.14 -14.38 -7.67
CA ARG A 396 22.05 -13.25 -7.40
C ARG A 396 21.54 -12.46 -6.19
N ARG A 397 22.17 -12.61 -5.03
CA ARG A 397 22.07 -11.60 -3.97
C ARG A 397 22.91 -10.39 -4.33
N CYS A 398 22.46 -9.22 -3.86
CA CYS A 398 23.10 -7.93 -4.04
C CYS A 398 24.62 -7.98 -3.77
N ALA A 399 25.38 -7.98 -4.86
CA ALA A 399 26.80 -7.67 -4.89
C ALA A 399 27.03 -6.80 -6.13
N ALA A 400 26.60 -5.54 -6.05
CA ALA A 400 27.17 -4.52 -6.91
C ALA A 400 28.67 -4.39 -6.56
N PRO A 401 29.57 -4.33 -7.55
CA PRO A 401 31.02 -4.25 -7.32
C PRO A 401 31.47 -2.88 -6.76
#